data_AF-Q6CUY1-F1
#
_entry.id   AF-Q6CUY1-F1
#
_cell.length_a   1.000
_cell.length_b   1.000
_cell.length_c   1.000
_cell.angle_alpha   90.00
_cell.angle_beta   90.00
_cell.angle_gamma   90.00
#
_symmetry.space_group_name_H-M   'P 1'
#
loop_
_entity.id
_entity.type
_entity.pdbx_description
1 polymer ?
#
loop_
_entity_poly.entity_id
_entity_poly.type
_entity_poly.pdbx_seq_one_letter_code
_entity_poly.pdbx_strand_id
1 'polypeptide(L)'
;MRRDELKKFASTTFNEFVWVIHRSRYLSTHFQYERMVLEQMQNGFLIVPFLLPQVKSLNQKPTKVYHYMFVRKHQSKLENEQHCLFLVNLPLLTQLENLKKNFQEICHQNETVSHVQDLLYHDEFGLHDVDLSSLTSHLMSVDEPSEKRFTPRNTALLQFVDKQSVENCWEALRKYSSSKKQQQILWEFQSPSIETFTAFYRPLPLKYLKTDIHEHMALFEQREQQAQEEVQSSIVDEDGFTLVVGKNTKSLNSIRKKIFNRNPLLKHEKPKKMPNMVDKKAKKDFYRFQVRERKKQEINELLAKFKQDQEKIKEMKSKRRFNPYT
;
A
#
# COMPACT_ATOMS: atom_id res chain seq x y z
N MET A 1 0.90 17.33 5.77
CA MET A 1 2.01 18.07 5.14
C MET A 1 3.13 17.20 4.58
N ARG A 2 3.57 16.09 5.22
CA ARG A 2 4.72 15.29 4.73
C ARG A 2 4.46 14.23 3.63
N ARG A 3 3.20 13.93 3.28
CA ARG A 3 2.87 12.90 2.25
C ARG A 3 2.92 13.43 0.81
N ASP A 4 2.63 14.72 0.62
CA ASP A 4 2.56 15.32 -0.72
C ASP A 4 3.95 15.67 -1.27
N GLU A 5 4.92 15.92 -0.39
CA GLU A 5 6.32 16.15 -0.78
C GLU A 5 7.02 14.85 -1.22
N LEU A 6 6.73 13.71 -0.58
CA LEU A 6 7.26 12.40 -0.98
C LEU A 6 6.67 11.90 -2.30
N LYS A 7 5.38 12.17 -2.57
CA LYS A 7 4.76 11.87 -3.87
C LYS A 7 5.31 12.75 -4.99
N LYS A 8 5.59 14.04 -4.71
CA LYS A 8 6.29 14.91 -5.68
C LYS A 8 7.69 14.40 -5.98
N PHE A 9 8.46 14.00 -4.96
CA PHE A 9 9.81 13.46 -5.16
C PHE A 9 9.82 12.18 -6.00
N ALA A 10 8.89 11.25 -5.75
CA ALA A 10 8.75 10.02 -6.53
C ALA A 10 8.24 10.26 -7.96
N SER A 11 7.39 11.26 -8.18
CA SER A 11 6.90 11.60 -9.53
C SER A 11 7.96 12.31 -10.38
N THR A 12 8.81 13.13 -9.76
CA THR A 12 9.89 13.84 -10.46
C THR A 12 10.99 12.87 -10.85
N THR A 13 11.36 11.91 -9.98
CA THR A 13 12.35 10.89 -10.32
C THR A 13 11.84 9.92 -11.39
N PHE A 14 10.55 9.53 -11.37
CA PHE A 14 10.00 8.63 -12.39
C PHE A 14 9.86 9.31 -13.77
N ASN A 15 9.52 10.60 -13.82
CA ASN A 15 9.48 11.34 -15.08
C ASN A 15 10.86 11.61 -15.68
N GLU A 16 11.91 11.79 -14.85
CA GLU A 16 13.30 11.81 -15.35
C GLU A 16 13.73 10.44 -15.88
N PHE A 17 13.31 9.34 -15.25
CA PHE A 17 13.56 7.98 -15.73
C PHE A 17 12.91 7.69 -17.09
N VAL A 18 11.69 8.20 -17.34
CA VAL A 18 11.00 8.03 -18.63
C VAL A 18 11.55 8.98 -19.70
N TRP A 19 12.02 10.18 -19.33
CA TRP A 19 12.64 11.14 -20.27
C TRP A 19 14.01 10.69 -20.78
N VAL A 20 14.77 9.92 -20.01
CA VAL A 20 16.07 9.38 -20.45
C VAL A 20 15.91 8.26 -21.49
N ILE A 21 14.78 7.52 -21.47
CA ILE A 21 14.57 6.37 -22.35
C ILE A 21 14.04 6.77 -23.74
N HIS A 22 13.37 7.93 -23.89
CA HIS A 22 12.74 8.34 -25.15
C HIS A 22 13.63 9.16 -26.11
N ARG A 23 14.87 9.48 -25.77
CA ARG A 23 15.77 10.29 -26.63
C ARG A 23 16.88 9.51 -27.33
N SER A 24 16.67 8.20 -27.58
CA SER A 24 17.61 7.36 -28.34
C SER A 24 17.03 6.88 -29.67
N ARG A 25 16.38 7.79 -30.41
CA ARG A 25 16.15 7.66 -31.85
C ARG A 25 16.28 9.05 -32.44
N TYR A 26 17.12 9.19 -33.46
CA TYR A 26 17.56 10.45 -34.09
C TYR A 26 18.63 11.22 -33.33
N LEU A 27 19.89 10.83 -33.56
CA LEU A 27 20.99 11.73 -33.94
C LEU A 27 22.20 10.87 -34.33
N SER A 28 22.33 10.64 -35.63
CA SER A 28 23.60 10.34 -36.27
C SER A 28 24.43 11.61 -36.21
N THR A 29 25.55 11.60 -35.49
CA THR A 29 26.85 12.24 -35.80
C THR A 29 27.75 12.21 -34.57
N HIS A 30 28.90 11.56 -34.71
CA HIS A 30 30.16 11.79 -33.98
C HIS A 30 30.05 12.33 -32.54
N PHE A 31 29.82 11.44 -31.57
CA PHE A 31 30.32 11.63 -30.21
C PHE A 31 30.95 10.32 -29.77
N GLN A 32 32.29 10.29 -29.71
CA GLN A 32 33.03 9.26 -28.99
C GLN A 32 32.59 9.32 -27.52
N TYR A 33 31.64 8.45 -27.16
CA TYR A 33 31.35 8.17 -25.76
C TYR A 33 32.55 7.42 -25.18
N GLU A 34 33.51 8.15 -24.62
CA GLU A 34 34.27 7.63 -23.50
C GLU A 34 33.25 7.17 -22.44
N ARG A 35 33.14 5.84 -22.27
CA ARG A 35 32.35 5.23 -21.20
C ARG A 35 32.93 5.68 -19.86
N MET A 36 32.47 6.81 -19.33
CA MET A 36 32.60 7.11 -17.91
C MET A 36 31.85 6.03 -17.14
N VAL A 37 32.62 5.24 -16.40
CA VAL A 37 32.13 4.14 -15.56
C VAL A 37 31.49 4.78 -14.35
N LEU A 38 30.16 4.77 -14.27
CA LEU A 38 29.47 5.07 -13.03
C LEU A 38 29.65 3.86 -12.10
N GLU A 39 30.73 3.85 -11.32
CA GLU A 39 30.99 2.82 -10.29
C GLU A 39 29.94 2.88 -9.16
N GLN A 40 29.37 4.08 -8.95
CA GLN A 40 28.31 4.36 -8.01
C GLN A 40 27.34 5.34 -8.64
N MET A 41 26.04 5.09 -8.49
CA MET A 41 25.03 6.09 -8.82
C MET A 41 25.06 7.22 -7.79
N GLN A 42 24.58 8.40 -8.18
CA GLN A 42 24.50 9.59 -7.31
C GLN A 42 23.73 9.32 -6.00
N ASN A 43 22.83 8.34 -6.01
CA ASN A 43 22.01 7.95 -4.87
C ASN A 43 22.70 6.94 -3.92
N GLY A 44 23.98 6.63 -4.15
CA GLY A 44 24.78 5.69 -3.34
C GLY A 44 24.54 4.20 -3.64
N PHE A 45 23.96 3.87 -4.80
CA PHE A 45 23.80 2.48 -5.25
C PHE A 45 25.04 2.00 -6.01
N LEU A 46 25.52 0.82 -5.64
CA LEU A 46 26.53 0.06 -6.40
C LEU A 46 25.86 -0.66 -7.57
N ILE A 47 26.56 -0.67 -8.72
CA ILE A 47 26.09 -1.37 -9.92
C ILE A 47 26.80 -2.72 -9.99
N VAL A 48 26.05 -3.81 -9.91
CA VAL A 48 26.58 -5.18 -9.95
C VAL A 48 26.18 -5.82 -11.28
N PRO A 49 27.11 -5.90 -12.26
CA PRO A 49 26.84 -6.54 -13.55
C PRO A 49 26.99 -8.06 -13.46
N PHE A 50 26.00 -8.78 -13.98
CA PHE A 50 26.05 -10.23 -14.18
C PHE A 50 26.01 -10.57 -15.65
N LEU A 51 26.82 -11.53 -16.09
CA LEU A 51 26.82 -12.02 -17.46
C LEU A 51 25.61 -12.95 -17.67
N LEU A 52 24.89 -12.76 -18.78
CA LEU A 52 23.78 -13.65 -19.15
C LEU A 52 24.25 -14.84 -19.98
N PRO A 53 23.66 -16.03 -19.80
CA PRO A 53 23.99 -17.20 -20.60
C PRO A 53 23.58 -16.99 -22.06
N GLN A 54 24.36 -17.58 -22.96
CA GLN A 54 24.05 -17.53 -24.39
C GLN A 54 22.91 -18.49 -24.70
N VAL A 55 21.81 -17.95 -25.20
CA VAL A 55 20.65 -18.73 -25.65
C VAL A 55 20.69 -18.83 -27.17
N LYS A 56 20.61 -20.05 -27.70
CA LYS A 56 20.69 -20.35 -29.15
C LYS A 56 19.67 -19.55 -29.99
N SER A 57 18.52 -19.22 -29.40
CA SER A 57 17.42 -18.49 -30.06
C SER A 57 17.68 -16.99 -30.21
N LEU A 58 18.62 -16.42 -29.45
CA LEU A 58 18.99 -15.01 -29.56
C LEU A 58 20.08 -14.88 -30.63
N ASN A 59 19.66 -14.63 -31.88
CA ASN A 59 20.50 -14.48 -33.08
C ASN A 59 21.43 -13.25 -33.09
N GLN A 60 21.78 -12.70 -31.93
CA GLN A 60 22.70 -11.58 -31.84
C GLN A 60 24.14 -12.07 -31.90
N LYS A 61 25.02 -11.27 -32.50
CA LYS A 61 26.49 -11.45 -32.51
C LYS A 61 27.00 -11.83 -31.10
N PRO A 62 28.18 -12.45 -30.95
CA PRO A 62 28.74 -12.88 -29.65
C PRO A 62 29.16 -11.70 -28.76
N THR A 63 28.25 -10.76 -28.51
CA THR A 63 28.42 -9.65 -27.59
C THR A 63 27.93 -10.11 -26.23
N LYS A 64 28.82 -10.04 -25.23
CA LYS A 64 28.47 -10.30 -23.83
C LYS A 64 27.34 -9.36 -23.41
N VAL A 65 26.20 -9.94 -23.00
CA VAL A 65 25.03 -9.19 -22.51
C VAL A 65 25.03 -9.27 -20.98
N TYR A 66 24.69 -8.17 -20.34
CA TYR A 66 24.73 -8.03 -18.89
C TYR A 66 23.37 -7.69 -18.32
N HIS A 67 23.06 -8.28 -17.17
CA HIS A 67 22.00 -7.81 -16.27
C HIS A 67 22.63 -6.98 -15.16
N TYR A 68 22.03 -5.82 -14.87
CA TYR A 68 22.54 -4.90 -13.86
C TYR A 68 21.62 -4.91 -12.64
N MET A 69 22.16 -5.35 -11.51
CA MET A 69 21.50 -5.29 -10.21
C MET A 69 22.06 -4.10 -9.42
N PHE A 70 21.23 -3.44 -8.63
CA PHE A 70 21.66 -2.33 -7.79
C PHE A 70 21.66 -2.72 -6.33
N VAL A 71 22.74 -2.41 -5.62
CA VAL A 71 22.93 -2.79 -4.22
C VAL A 71 23.24 -1.59 -3.36
N ARG A 72 22.63 -1.51 -2.18
CA ARG A 72 22.90 -0.49 -1.17
C ARG A 72 22.87 -1.11 0.22
N LYS A 73 23.68 -0.61 1.16
CA LYS A 73 23.53 -0.99 2.58
C LYS A 73 22.19 -0.54 3.12
N HIS A 74 21.45 -1.47 3.73
CA HIS A 74 20.18 -1.16 4.37
C HIS A 74 20.42 -0.60 5.78
N GLN A 75 19.63 0.39 6.16
CA GLN A 75 19.63 0.97 7.50
C GLN A 75 18.20 0.95 8.01
N SER A 76 17.96 0.17 9.06
CA SER A 76 16.66 0.06 9.71
C SER A 76 16.81 0.04 11.21
N LYS A 77 15.76 0.46 11.91
CA LYS A 77 15.64 0.34 13.36
C LYS A 77 15.03 -1.00 13.77
N LEU A 78 14.37 -1.69 12.84
CA LEU A 78 13.73 -2.99 13.08
C LEU A 78 14.81 -4.05 13.26
N GLU A 79 14.68 -4.87 14.31
CA GLU A 79 15.61 -5.97 14.61
C GLU A 79 15.68 -6.98 13.47
N ASN A 80 14.52 -7.31 12.89
CA ASN A 80 14.41 -8.24 11.76
C ASN A 80 15.13 -7.77 10.48
N GLU A 81 15.34 -6.45 10.33
CA GLU A 81 15.99 -5.85 9.15
C GLU A 81 17.44 -5.42 9.43
N GLN A 82 18.02 -5.84 10.56
CA GLN A 82 19.43 -5.58 10.84
C GLN A 82 20.32 -6.38 9.88
N HIS A 83 21.52 -5.86 9.63
CA HIS A 83 22.54 -6.54 8.82
C HIS A 83 22.06 -6.92 7.40
N CYS A 84 21.27 -6.04 6.77
CA CYS A 84 20.70 -6.28 5.44
C CYS A 84 21.37 -5.47 4.33
N LEU A 85 21.38 -6.02 3.11
CA LEU A 85 21.63 -5.28 1.87
C LEU A 85 20.30 -5.09 1.12
N PHE A 86 20.06 -3.86 0.66
CA PHE A 86 18.93 -3.52 -0.20
C PHE A 86 19.30 -3.75 -1.66
N LEU A 87 18.57 -4.66 -2.29
CA LEU A 87 18.75 -5.09 -3.68
C LEU A 87 17.60 -4.55 -4.53
N VAL A 88 17.92 -4.10 -5.74
CA VAL A 88 16.96 -3.62 -6.73
C VAL A 88 17.25 -4.26 -8.08
N ASN A 89 16.19 -4.56 -8.81
CA ASN A 89 16.26 -5.19 -10.14
C ASN A 89 16.89 -6.58 -10.06
N LEU A 90 16.32 -7.45 -9.22
CA LEU A 90 16.78 -8.83 -9.13
C LEU A 90 16.48 -9.55 -10.47
N PRO A 91 17.33 -10.50 -10.89
CA PRO A 91 17.04 -11.37 -12.03
C PRO A 91 15.74 -12.16 -11.84
N LEU A 92 15.19 -12.65 -12.96
CA LEU A 92 13.98 -13.46 -12.96
C LEU A 92 14.19 -14.76 -12.15
N LEU A 93 13.20 -15.16 -11.35
CA LEU A 93 13.20 -16.37 -10.51
C LEU A 93 14.43 -16.47 -9.60
N THR A 94 14.80 -15.35 -8.96
CA THR A 94 15.91 -15.34 -8.02
C THR A 94 15.54 -16.04 -6.71
N GLN A 95 16.08 -17.23 -6.51
CA GLN A 95 15.99 -17.94 -5.22
C GLN A 95 17.16 -17.60 -4.30
N LEU A 96 16.96 -17.80 -2.99
CA LEU A 96 17.99 -17.62 -1.96
C LEU A 96 19.28 -18.40 -2.29
N GLU A 97 19.15 -19.62 -2.81
CA GLU A 97 20.28 -20.48 -3.17
C GLU A 97 21.12 -19.91 -4.32
N ASN A 98 20.47 -19.40 -5.37
CA ASN A 98 21.18 -18.79 -6.50
C ASN A 98 21.90 -17.52 -6.05
N LEU A 99 21.24 -16.70 -5.23
CA LEU A 99 21.82 -15.49 -4.70
C LEU A 99 23.04 -15.81 -3.81
N LYS A 100 22.91 -16.81 -2.92
CA LYS A 100 24.01 -17.33 -2.10
C LYS A 100 25.20 -17.75 -2.94
N LYS A 101 25.00 -18.58 -3.97
CA LYS A 101 26.07 -19.05 -4.88
C LYS A 101 26.80 -17.88 -5.54
N ASN A 102 26.05 -16.97 -6.18
CA ASN A 102 26.64 -15.83 -6.88
C ASN A 102 27.40 -14.89 -5.94
N PHE A 103 26.85 -14.59 -4.75
CA PHE A 103 27.52 -13.70 -3.79
C PHE A 103 28.75 -14.36 -3.16
N GLN A 104 28.70 -15.67 -2.91
CA GLN A 104 29.87 -16.43 -2.45
C GLN A 104 30.97 -16.45 -3.50
N GLU A 105 30.65 -16.58 -4.79
CA GLU A 105 31.63 -16.51 -5.87
C GLU A 105 32.29 -15.12 -5.94
N ILE A 106 31.52 -14.03 -5.81
CA ILE A 106 32.07 -12.65 -5.71
C ILE A 106 32.99 -12.52 -4.49
N CYS A 107 32.60 -13.09 -3.35
CA CYS A 107 33.39 -13.02 -2.13
C CYS A 107 34.69 -13.82 -2.27
N HIS A 108 34.63 -15.00 -2.89
CA HIS A 108 35.79 -15.86 -3.15
C HIS A 108 36.81 -15.20 -4.07
N GLN A 109 36.36 -14.53 -5.15
CA GLN A 109 37.25 -13.76 -6.04
C GLN A 109 38.02 -12.63 -5.33
N ASN A 110 37.52 -12.16 -4.19
CA ASN A 110 38.10 -11.06 -3.42
C ASN A 110 38.68 -11.51 -2.06
N GLU A 111 38.82 -12.83 -1.84
CA GLU A 111 39.35 -13.44 -0.60
C GLU A 111 38.59 -13.02 0.68
N THR A 112 37.29 -12.79 0.55
CA THR A 112 36.40 -12.41 1.67
C THR A 112 35.42 -13.53 1.99
N VAL A 113 34.91 -13.56 3.23
CA VAL A 113 33.88 -14.49 3.67
C VAL A 113 32.63 -13.72 4.08
N SER A 114 31.48 -14.14 3.56
CA SER A 114 30.17 -13.63 3.97
C SER A 114 29.15 -14.75 4.07
N HIS A 115 28.32 -14.71 5.12
CA HIS A 115 27.26 -15.67 5.36
C HIS A 115 25.89 -15.01 5.22
N VAL A 116 25.16 -15.43 4.20
CA VAL A 116 23.78 -15.02 3.95
C VAL A 116 22.83 -15.92 4.75
N GLN A 117 21.92 -15.31 5.48
CA GLN A 117 20.89 -15.99 6.25
C GLN A 117 19.66 -16.22 5.37
N ASP A 118 18.94 -15.15 5.05
CA ASP A 118 17.62 -15.20 4.42
C ASP A 118 17.41 -14.05 3.41
N LEU A 119 16.36 -14.18 2.59
CA LEU A 119 15.93 -13.19 1.61
C LEU A 119 14.55 -12.66 1.99
N LEU A 120 14.52 -11.48 2.59
CA LEU A 120 13.30 -10.84 3.06
C LEU A 120 12.62 -10.05 1.94
N TYR A 121 11.27 -10.05 1.97
CA TYR A 121 10.40 -9.26 1.10
C TYR A 121 10.61 -9.47 -0.41
N HIS A 122 11.08 -10.65 -0.83
CA HIS A 122 11.19 -10.98 -2.24
C HIS A 122 9.81 -11.36 -2.81
N ASP A 123 9.14 -10.36 -3.40
CA ASP A 123 7.93 -10.56 -4.19
C ASP A 123 8.16 -10.12 -5.64
N GLU A 124 8.53 -11.06 -6.48
CA GLU A 124 8.79 -10.84 -7.90
C GLU A 124 7.51 -10.55 -8.70
N PHE A 125 6.43 -11.27 -8.37
CA PHE A 125 5.17 -11.24 -9.11
C PHE A 125 4.17 -10.21 -8.57
N GLY A 126 4.39 -9.69 -7.36
CA GLY A 126 3.50 -8.73 -6.71
C GLY A 126 2.20 -9.39 -6.21
N LEU A 127 2.29 -10.65 -5.78
CA LEU A 127 1.13 -11.40 -5.28
C LEU A 127 0.81 -11.07 -3.82
N HIS A 128 1.80 -10.54 -3.09
CA HIS A 128 1.77 -10.29 -1.65
C HIS A 128 1.81 -8.78 -1.31
N ASP A 129 1.63 -7.90 -2.31
CA ASP A 129 1.59 -6.44 -2.13
C ASP A 129 0.56 -5.99 -1.08
N VAL A 130 -0.58 -6.69 -1.02
CA VAL A 130 -1.68 -6.38 -0.09
C VAL A 130 -2.14 -7.64 0.62
N ASP A 131 -1.85 -7.70 1.93
CA ASP A 131 -2.33 -8.79 2.78
C ASP A 131 -3.77 -8.54 3.25
N LEU A 132 -4.71 -9.16 2.54
CA LEU A 132 -6.15 -9.13 2.83
C LEU A 132 -6.50 -9.73 4.20
N SER A 133 -5.73 -10.72 4.67
CA SER A 133 -5.96 -11.38 5.96
C SER A 133 -5.75 -10.38 7.10
N SER A 134 -4.64 -9.64 7.09
CA SER A 134 -4.36 -8.62 8.11
C SER A 134 -5.31 -7.41 8.08
N LEU A 135 -5.79 -7.02 6.90
CA LEU A 135 -6.68 -5.87 6.76
C LEU A 135 -8.07 -6.15 7.37
N THR A 136 -8.53 -7.38 7.19
CA THR A 136 -9.87 -7.81 7.62
C THR A 136 -9.84 -8.41 9.03
N SER A 137 -8.83 -9.23 9.32
CA SER A 137 -8.65 -9.98 10.56
C SER A 137 -7.41 -9.51 11.32
N HIS A 138 -7.55 -9.35 12.64
CA HIS A 138 -6.44 -9.03 13.55
C HIS A 138 -6.08 -10.24 14.43
N LEU A 139 -6.69 -11.38 14.13
CA LEU A 139 -6.53 -12.61 14.91
C LEU A 139 -5.22 -13.33 14.56
N MET A 140 -4.75 -13.14 13.33
CA MET A 140 -3.54 -13.78 12.79
C MET A 140 -2.38 -12.81 12.62
N SER A 141 -2.56 -11.52 12.95
CA SER A 141 -1.47 -10.55 12.94
C SER A 141 -0.63 -10.75 14.19
N VAL A 142 0.47 -11.50 14.04
CA VAL A 142 1.48 -11.73 15.09
C VAL A 142 2.25 -10.44 15.39
N ASP A 143 2.36 -9.56 14.40
CA ASP A 143 3.11 -8.32 14.52
C ASP A 143 2.24 -7.19 15.10
N GLU A 144 2.83 -6.39 15.98
CA GLU A 144 2.32 -5.04 16.22
C GLU A 144 2.13 -4.33 14.86
N PRO A 145 1.14 -3.43 14.73
CA PRO A 145 0.91 -2.67 13.49
C PRO A 145 2.09 -1.74 13.10
N SER A 146 3.23 -1.87 13.79
CA SER A 146 4.52 -1.29 13.45
C SER A 146 4.94 -1.70 12.03
N GLU A 147 4.44 -0.90 11.10
CA GLU A 147 5.03 -0.61 9.80
C GLU A 147 5.27 -1.84 8.91
N LYS A 148 4.18 -2.39 8.36
CA LYS A 148 4.28 -3.11 7.08
C LYS A 148 4.93 -2.16 6.07
N ARG A 149 6.22 -2.34 5.89
CA ARG A 149 7.06 -1.55 5.02
C ARG A 149 6.57 -1.74 3.59
N PHE A 150 6.27 -0.65 2.91
CA PHE A 150 6.08 -0.67 1.48
C PHE A 150 7.45 -0.82 0.81
N THR A 151 7.82 -2.03 0.42
CA THR A 151 8.97 -2.25 -0.47
C THR A 151 8.54 -1.95 -1.91
N PRO A 152 9.30 -1.14 -2.66
CA PRO A 152 9.03 -0.96 -4.08
C PRO A 152 9.10 -2.30 -4.83
N ARG A 153 8.33 -2.42 -5.92
CA ARG A 153 8.32 -3.63 -6.74
C ARG A 153 9.73 -4.01 -7.23
N ASN A 154 10.02 -5.31 -7.27
CA ASN A 154 11.32 -5.87 -7.66
C ASN A 154 12.50 -5.33 -6.82
N THR A 155 12.27 -5.24 -5.51
CA THR A 155 13.31 -4.98 -4.52
C THR A 155 13.28 -6.08 -3.47
N ALA A 156 14.42 -6.36 -2.85
CA ALA A 156 14.51 -7.36 -1.79
C ALA A 156 15.55 -6.93 -0.75
N LEU A 157 15.42 -7.45 0.46
CA LEU A 157 16.41 -7.30 1.50
C LEU A 157 17.14 -8.63 1.69
N LEU A 158 18.45 -8.61 1.50
CA LEU A 158 19.31 -9.76 1.75
C LEU A 158 19.86 -9.68 3.18
N GLN A 159 19.45 -10.59 4.04
CA GLN A 159 19.87 -10.64 5.44
C GLN A 159 21.13 -11.50 5.59
N PHE A 160 22.09 -10.97 6.36
CA PHE A 160 23.32 -11.66 6.73
C PHE A 160 23.29 -12.03 8.20
N VAL A 161 24.07 -13.05 8.55
CA VAL A 161 24.19 -13.51 9.95
C VAL A 161 24.83 -12.44 10.83
N ASP A 162 25.90 -11.80 10.34
CA ASP A 162 26.71 -10.86 11.11
C ASP A 162 26.92 -9.53 10.41
N LYS A 163 27.15 -8.47 11.18
CA LYS A 163 27.57 -7.15 10.66
C LYS A 163 28.86 -7.23 9.83
N GLN A 164 29.83 -8.04 10.26
CA GLN A 164 31.10 -8.21 9.54
C GLN A 164 30.89 -8.85 8.16
N SER A 165 29.99 -9.83 8.06
CA SER A 165 29.64 -10.46 6.78
C SER A 165 29.08 -9.45 5.77
N VAL A 166 28.28 -8.48 6.22
CA VAL A 166 27.73 -7.41 5.38
C VAL A 166 28.84 -6.49 4.88
N GLU A 167 29.74 -6.07 5.76
CA GLU A 167 30.85 -5.18 5.42
C GLU A 167 31.81 -5.84 4.42
N ASN A 168 32.18 -7.10 4.68
CA ASN A 168 33.00 -7.93 3.78
C ASN A 168 32.35 -8.06 2.40
N CYS A 169 31.05 -8.40 2.36
CA CYS A 169 30.31 -8.54 1.12
C CYS A 169 30.21 -7.19 0.36
N TRP A 170 29.98 -6.09 1.08
CA TRP A 170 29.91 -4.76 0.49
C TRP A 170 31.23 -4.33 -0.15
N GLU A 171 32.35 -4.59 0.52
CA GLU A 171 33.68 -4.29 -0.02
C GLU A 171 34.00 -5.16 -1.24
N ALA A 172 33.65 -6.45 -1.21
CA ALA A 172 33.80 -7.35 -2.34
C ALA A 172 32.95 -6.88 -3.55
N LEU A 173 31.69 -6.49 -3.31
CA LEU A 173 30.82 -5.94 -4.36
C LEU A 173 31.34 -4.61 -4.92
N ARG A 174 31.91 -3.76 -4.07
CA ARG A 174 32.54 -2.50 -4.52
C ARG A 174 33.74 -2.76 -5.40
N LYS A 175 34.63 -3.68 -5.02
CA LYS A 175 35.78 -4.12 -5.84
C LYS A 175 35.31 -4.73 -7.17
N TYR A 176 34.29 -5.58 -7.12
CA TYR A 176 33.70 -6.19 -8.31
C TYR A 176 33.11 -5.15 -9.27
N SER A 177 32.44 -4.11 -8.75
CA SER A 177 31.91 -3.01 -9.56
C SER A 177 32.98 -2.16 -10.25
N SER A 178 34.13 -1.93 -9.59
CA SER A 178 35.24 -1.14 -10.16
C SER A 178 36.16 -1.97 -11.06
N SER A 179 36.16 -3.30 -10.92
CA SER A 179 37.07 -4.19 -11.65
C SER A 179 36.59 -4.48 -13.08
N LYS A 180 37.27 -3.85 -14.06
CA LYS A 180 37.03 -4.08 -15.50
C LYS A 180 37.60 -5.40 -16.04
N LYS A 181 38.54 -6.01 -15.31
CA LYS A 181 39.36 -7.15 -15.79
C LYS A 181 38.98 -8.49 -15.15
N GLN A 182 38.23 -8.49 -14.05
CA GLN A 182 37.79 -9.73 -13.42
C GLN A 182 36.77 -10.45 -14.31
N GLN A 183 36.81 -11.77 -14.23
CA GLN A 183 35.86 -12.65 -14.88
C GLN A 183 34.48 -12.39 -14.26
N GLN A 184 33.66 -11.63 -14.98
CA GLN A 184 32.29 -11.35 -14.57
C GLN A 184 31.54 -12.67 -14.43
N ILE A 185 30.79 -12.75 -13.34
CA ILE A 185 30.12 -13.99 -12.95
C ILE A 185 28.93 -14.22 -13.87
N LEU A 186 28.79 -15.48 -14.29
CA LEU A 186 27.69 -15.94 -15.10
C LEU A 186 26.48 -16.16 -14.20
N TRP A 187 25.39 -15.45 -14.46
CA TRP A 187 24.12 -15.72 -13.78
C TRP A 187 23.37 -16.84 -14.49
N GLU A 188 23.43 -18.03 -13.93
CA GLU A 188 22.64 -19.16 -14.42
C GLU A 188 21.17 -19.00 -14.03
N PHE A 189 20.29 -18.88 -15.02
CA PHE A 189 18.85 -18.91 -14.80
C PHE A 189 18.41 -20.35 -14.55
N GLN A 190 17.67 -20.55 -13.45
CA GLN A 190 16.85 -21.75 -13.34
C GLN A 190 15.66 -21.61 -14.29
N SER A 191 15.76 -22.20 -15.48
CA SER A 191 14.63 -22.28 -16.40
C SER A 191 13.65 -23.35 -15.90
N PRO A 192 12.42 -22.99 -15.49
CA PRO A 192 11.44 -23.98 -15.06
C PRO A 192 11.13 -24.96 -16.20
N SER A 193 11.00 -26.23 -15.85
CA SER A 193 10.60 -27.26 -16.82
C SER A 193 9.12 -27.11 -17.18
N ILE A 194 8.71 -27.71 -18.30
CA ILE A 194 7.29 -27.90 -18.65
C ILE A 194 6.53 -28.61 -17.52
N GLU A 195 7.20 -29.45 -16.75
CA GLU A 195 6.63 -30.11 -15.58
C GLU A 195 6.20 -29.11 -14.50
N THR A 196 6.99 -28.06 -14.27
CA THR A 196 6.66 -26.99 -13.32
C THR A 196 5.41 -26.24 -13.79
N PHE A 197 5.33 -25.92 -15.09
CA PHE A 197 4.16 -25.23 -15.65
C PHE A 197 2.90 -26.11 -15.66
N THR A 198 3.03 -27.39 -15.99
CA THR A 198 1.91 -28.33 -15.94
C THR A 198 1.47 -28.63 -14.50
N ALA A 199 2.38 -28.55 -13.53
CA ALA A 199 2.06 -28.73 -12.11
C ALA A 199 1.06 -27.67 -11.61
N PHE A 200 1.08 -26.44 -12.12
CA PHE A 200 0.08 -25.42 -11.74
C PHE A 200 -1.36 -25.80 -12.09
N TYR A 201 -1.56 -26.66 -13.10
CA TYR A 201 -2.89 -27.15 -13.48
C TYR A 201 -3.31 -28.43 -12.75
N ARG A 202 -2.41 -29.06 -11.98
CA ARG A 202 -2.73 -30.26 -11.22
C ARG A 202 -3.53 -29.89 -9.97
N PRO A 203 -4.51 -30.72 -9.56
CA PRO A 203 -5.21 -30.51 -8.31
C PRO A 203 -4.23 -30.65 -7.13
N LEU A 204 -4.43 -29.82 -6.11
CA LEU A 204 -3.63 -29.90 -4.89
C LEU A 204 -3.84 -31.26 -4.21
N PRO A 205 -2.80 -31.86 -3.59
CA PRO A 205 -2.94 -33.11 -2.87
C PRO A 205 -3.96 -32.99 -1.73
N LEU A 206 -5.05 -33.75 -1.79
CA LEU A 206 -6.16 -33.65 -0.84
C LEU A 206 -5.75 -33.90 0.61
N LYS A 207 -4.78 -34.79 0.85
CA LYS A 207 -4.28 -35.08 2.21
C LYS A 207 -3.60 -33.87 2.81
N TYR A 208 -2.71 -33.24 2.05
CA TYR A 208 -2.00 -32.02 2.46
C TYR A 208 -2.98 -30.88 2.74
N LEU A 209 -3.93 -30.65 1.82
CA LEU A 209 -4.92 -29.59 1.98
C LEU A 209 -5.80 -29.81 3.22
N LYS A 210 -6.21 -31.05 3.50
CA LYS A 210 -6.99 -31.37 4.69
C LYS A 210 -6.18 -31.07 5.96
N THR A 211 -4.96 -31.57 6.06
CA THR A 211 -4.13 -31.36 7.27
C THR A 211 -3.87 -29.88 7.51
N ASP A 212 -3.49 -29.15 6.45
CA ASP A 212 -3.23 -27.70 6.53
C ASP A 212 -4.47 -26.91 6.97
N ILE A 213 -5.63 -27.18 6.38
CA ILE A 213 -6.89 -26.54 6.80
C ILE A 213 -7.25 -26.92 8.23
N HIS A 214 -7.12 -28.18 8.63
CA HIS A 214 -7.45 -28.62 9.99
C HIS A 214 -6.56 -27.94 11.04
N GLU A 215 -5.26 -27.84 10.78
CA GLU A 215 -4.31 -27.13 11.64
C GLU A 215 -4.64 -25.63 11.72
N HIS A 216 -4.90 -25.00 10.57
CA HIS A 216 -5.28 -23.59 10.50
C HIS A 216 -6.62 -23.31 11.20
N MET A 217 -7.62 -24.18 11.05
CA MET A 217 -8.92 -24.05 11.73
C MET A 217 -8.82 -24.26 13.24
N ALA A 218 -8.06 -25.25 13.70
CA ALA A 218 -7.83 -25.47 15.12
C ALA A 218 -7.19 -24.24 15.79
N LEU A 219 -6.17 -23.67 15.13
CA LEU A 219 -5.50 -22.46 15.59
C LEU A 219 -6.42 -21.23 15.55
N PHE A 220 -7.24 -21.11 14.50
CA PHE A 220 -8.22 -20.02 14.38
C PHE A 220 -9.29 -20.10 15.48
N GLU A 221 -9.85 -21.28 15.73
CA GLU A 221 -10.84 -21.52 16.79
C GLU A 221 -10.26 -21.21 18.17
N GLN A 222 -9.03 -21.65 18.44
CA GLN A 222 -8.33 -21.35 19.70
C GLN A 222 -8.23 -19.83 19.92
N ARG A 223 -7.81 -19.07 18.90
CA ARG A 223 -7.70 -17.62 19.01
C ARG A 223 -9.06 -16.93 19.08
N GLU A 224 -10.07 -17.41 18.36
CA GLU A 224 -11.44 -16.85 18.45
C GLU A 224 -12.01 -17.03 19.85
N GLN A 225 -11.77 -18.18 20.48
CA GLN A 225 -12.16 -18.44 21.87
C GLN A 225 -11.46 -17.49 22.85
N GLN A 226 -10.13 -17.32 22.71
CA GLN A 226 -9.36 -16.38 23.53
C GLN A 226 -9.90 -14.94 23.39
N ALA A 227 -10.10 -14.46 22.16
CA ALA A 227 -10.65 -13.13 21.90
C ALA A 227 -12.08 -12.96 22.44
N GLN A 228 -12.89 -14.02 22.41
CA GLN A 228 -14.24 -14.00 22.96
C GLN A 228 -14.26 -13.97 24.48
N GLU A 229 -13.34 -14.71 25.13
CA GLU A 229 -13.14 -14.72 26.57
C GLU A 229 -12.65 -13.36 27.06
N GLU A 230 -11.68 -12.74 26.38
CA GLU A 230 -11.23 -11.37 26.67
C GLU A 230 -12.38 -10.37 26.64
N VAL A 231 -13.28 -10.48 25.67
CA VAL A 231 -14.44 -9.58 25.52
C VAL A 231 -15.50 -9.80 26.61
N GLN A 232 -15.68 -11.05 27.05
CA GLN A 232 -16.65 -11.40 28.11
C GLN A 232 -16.09 -11.18 29.52
N SER A 233 -14.77 -11.22 29.66
CA SER A 233 -14.10 -10.82 30.90
C SER A 233 -14.50 -9.38 31.23
N SER A 234 -14.83 -9.13 32.49
CA SER A 234 -15.22 -7.80 32.95
C SER A 234 -13.98 -6.91 32.95
N ILE A 235 -13.66 -6.32 31.80
CA ILE A 235 -12.60 -5.32 31.65
C ILE A 235 -13.07 -4.07 32.43
N VAL A 236 -12.48 -3.86 33.60
CA VAL A 236 -12.60 -2.63 34.39
C VAL A 236 -11.35 -1.80 34.13
N ASP A 237 -11.55 -0.57 33.68
CA ASP A 237 -10.44 0.36 33.39
C ASP A 237 -9.76 0.84 34.69
N GLU A 238 -8.58 1.45 34.58
CA GLU A 238 -7.82 2.02 35.72
C GLU A 238 -8.65 3.07 36.50
N ASP A 239 -9.55 3.78 35.81
CA ASP A 239 -10.48 4.75 36.38
C ASP A 239 -11.80 4.14 36.89
N GLY A 240 -11.96 2.81 36.84
CA GLY A 240 -13.12 2.09 37.36
C GLY A 240 -14.33 2.01 36.42
N PHE A 241 -14.19 2.35 35.14
CA PHE A 241 -15.27 2.21 34.15
C PHE A 241 -15.36 0.78 33.61
N THR A 242 -16.59 0.27 33.44
CA THR A 242 -16.84 -1.04 32.82
C THR A 242 -17.20 -0.89 31.34
N LEU A 243 -16.56 -1.71 30.49
CA LEU A 243 -16.84 -1.71 29.06
C LEU A 243 -18.21 -2.36 28.75
N VAL A 244 -19.15 -1.59 28.19
CA VAL A 244 -20.44 -2.14 27.74
C VAL A 244 -20.25 -2.91 26.43
N VAL A 245 -20.36 -4.23 26.52
CA VAL A 245 -20.28 -5.15 25.38
C VAL A 245 -21.66 -5.69 25.02
N GLY A 246 -21.95 -5.78 23.71
CA GLY A 246 -23.19 -6.42 23.24
C GLY A 246 -23.11 -7.94 23.32
N LYS A 247 -24.22 -8.63 23.60
CA LYS A 247 -24.28 -10.09 23.80
C LYS A 247 -23.59 -10.95 22.73
N ASN A 248 -23.62 -10.51 21.47
CA ASN A 248 -23.08 -11.28 20.32
C ASN A 248 -21.77 -10.68 19.76
N THR A 249 -21.06 -9.84 20.54
CA THR A 249 -19.80 -9.25 20.07
C THR A 249 -18.65 -10.21 20.31
N LYS A 250 -17.92 -10.51 19.22
CA LYS A 250 -16.88 -11.53 19.20
C LYS A 250 -15.46 -11.03 19.46
N SER A 251 -15.20 -9.74 19.24
CA SER A 251 -13.86 -9.17 19.36
C SER A 251 -13.92 -7.68 19.69
N LEU A 252 -13.00 -7.22 20.54
CA LEU A 252 -12.82 -5.80 20.89
C LEU A 252 -12.51 -4.95 19.65
N ASN A 253 -11.74 -5.48 18.70
CA ASN A 253 -11.39 -4.73 17.49
C ASN A 253 -12.63 -4.49 16.59
N SER A 254 -13.59 -5.43 16.57
CA SER A 254 -14.87 -5.22 15.88
C SER A 254 -15.63 -4.03 16.46
N ILE A 255 -15.61 -3.87 17.78
CA ILE A 255 -16.21 -2.73 18.47
C ILE A 255 -15.48 -1.43 18.10
N ARG A 256 -14.13 -1.42 18.17
CA ARG A 256 -13.30 -0.26 17.78
C ARG A 256 -13.58 0.19 16.36
N LYS A 257 -13.56 -0.73 15.37
CA LYS A 257 -13.88 -0.41 13.96
C LYS A 257 -15.31 0.13 13.80
N LYS A 258 -16.31 -0.44 14.48
CA LYS A 258 -17.70 0.05 14.43
C LYS A 258 -17.83 1.46 15.00
N ILE A 259 -17.16 1.76 16.11
CA ILE A 259 -17.16 3.11 16.71
C ILE A 259 -16.46 4.10 15.78
N PHE A 260 -15.29 3.75 15.25
CA PHE A 260 -14.54 4.58 14.31
C PHE A 260 -15.39 4.90 13.06
N ASN A 261 -16.03 3.91 12.46
CA ASN A 261 -16.88 4.09 11.28
C ASN A 261 -18.17 4.90 11.56
N ARG A 262 -18.63 4.93 12.82
CA ARG A 262 -19.78 5.74 13.25
C ARG A 262 -19.41 7.16 13.65
N ASN A 263 -18.13 7.50 13.70
CA ASN A 263 -17.68 8.80 14.17
C ASN A 263 -18.26 9.92 13.29
N PRO A 264 -19.17 10.77 13.82
CA PRO A 264 -19.84 11.80 13.04
C PRO A 264 -18.87 12.88 12.54
N LEU A 265 -17.69 13.01 13.16
CA LEU A 265 -16.63 13.95 12.76
C LEU A 265 -15.94 13.56 11.45
N LEU A 266 -15.95 12.28 11.07
CA LEU A 266 -15.40 11.80 9.80
C LEU A 266 -16.36 12.01 8.63
N LYS A 267 -17.66 12.16 8.91
CA LYS A 267 -18.67 12.53 7.91
C LYS A 267 -18.62 14.04 7.69
N HIS A 268 -17.63 14.49 6.91
CA HIS A 268 -17.44 15.89 6.49
C HIS A 268 -18.52 16.43 5.53
N GLU A 269 -19.64 15.73 5.38
CA GLU A 269 -20.82 16.28 4.75
C GLU A 269 -21.79 16.63 5.86
N LYS A 270 -21.85 17.92 6.22
CA LYS A 270 -23.02 18.46 6.91
C LYS A 270 -24.22 18.00 6.07
N PRO A 271 -25.07 17.06 6.53
CA PRO A 271 -26.21 16.68 5.73
C PRO A 271 -26.97 17.97 5.45
N LYS A 272 -27.15 18.31 4.18
CA LYS A 272 -27.97 19.43 3.75
C LYS A 272 -29.29 19.21 4.47
N LYS A 273 -29.58 20.01 5.51
CA LYS A 273 -30.77 19.83 6.32
C LYS A 273 -31.94 19.92 5.35
N MET A 274 -32.55 18.79 5.03
CA MET A 274 -33.73 18.75 4.20
C MET A 274 -34.77 19.63 4.93
N PRO A 275 -35.33 20.66 4.29
CA PRO A 275 -36.15 21.67 4.97
C PRO A 275 -37.40 21.10 5.67
N ASN A 276 -37.72 19.83 5.41
CA ASN A 276 -38.89 19.14 5.95
C ASN A 276 -38.59 18.23 7.15
N MET A 277 -37.33 18.09 7.60
CA MET A 277 -37.05 17.38 8.85
C MET A 277 -37.33 18.34 10.01
N VAL A 278 -38.59 18.36 10.46
CA VAL A 278 -38.95 18.99 11.73
C VAL A 278 -38.04 18.38 12.78
N ASP A 279 -37.15 19.18 13.35
CA ASP A 279 -36.32 18.77 14.49
C ASP A 279 -37.28 18.18 15.52
N LYS A 280 -37.25 16.85 15.72
CA LYS A 280 -38.22 16.12 16.57
C LYS A 280 -38.27 16.63 18.01
N LYS A 281 -37.31 17.47 18.40
CA LYS A 281 -37.16 18.12 19.71
C LYS A 281 -37.41 19.63 19.69
N ALA A 282 -37.48 20.28 18.53
CA ALA A 282 -37.72 21.72 18.46
C ALA A 282 -39.23 22.01 18.50
N LYS A 283 -39.70 22.45 19.66
CA LYS A 283 -41.05 22.99 19.79
C LYS A 283 -41.12 24.31 18.99
N LYS A 284 -42.11 24.42 18.10
CA LYS A 284 -42.31 25.60 17.21
C LYS A 284 -42.96 26.80 17.92
N ASP A 285 -43.31 26.64 19.20
CA ASP A 285 -44.08 27.62 19.99
C ASP A 285 -43.45 28.00 21.32
N PHE A 286 -42.22 27.55 21.58
CA PHE A 286 -41.62 27.79 22.89
C PHE A 286 -41.07 29.21 23.02
N TYR A 287 -40.57 29.80 21.93
CA TYR A 287 -39.92 31.09 21.99
C TYR A 287 -40.79 32.22 21.41
N ARG A 288 -40.75 33.39 22.07
CA ARG A 288 -41.48 34.60 21.66
C ARG A 288 -41.13 35.04 20.23
N PHE A 289 -39.91 34.78 19.75
CA PHE A 289 -39.53 35.10 18.38
C PHE A 289 -40.27 34.22 17.36
N GLN A 290 -40.52 32.94 17.67
CA GLN A 290 -41.31 32.04 16.80
C GLN A 290 -42.76 32.52 16.68
N VAL A 291 -43.34 33.00 17.79
CA VAL A 291 -44.68 33.61 17.81
C VAL A 291 -44.72 34.90 17.00
N ARG A 292 -43.69 35.78 17.12
CA ARG A 292 -43.62 37.01 16.30
C ARG A 292 -43.47 36.70 14.82
N GLU A 293 -42.64 35.72 14.48
CA GLU A 293 -42.39 35.32 13.10
C GLU A 293 -43.66 34.73 12.46
N ARG A 294 -44.40 33.89 13.19
CA ARG A 294 -45.71 33.39 12.75
C ARG A 294 -46.70 34.52 12.51
N LYS A 295 -46.86 35.44 13.48
CA LYS A 295 -47.75 36.60 13.31
C LYS A 295 -47.37 37.45 12.10
N LYS A 296 -46.07 37.61 11.84
CA LYS A 296 -45.57 38.33 10.66
C LYS A 296 -45.91 37.60 9.37
N GLN A 297 -45.80 36.28 9.34
CA GLN A 297 -46.21 35.45 8.20
C GLN A 297 -47.71 35.54 7.95
N GLU A 298 -48.54 35.39 8.99
CA GLU A 298 -50.01 35.51 8.91
C GLU A 298 -50.45 36.88 8.36
N ILE A 299 -49.84 37.97 8.86
CA ILE A 299 -50.11 39.33 8.36
C ILE A 299 -49.71 39.46 6.89
N ASN A 300 -48.56 38.91 6.49
CA ASN A 300 -48.10 38.99 5.11
C ASN A 300 -49.00 38.18 4.16
N GLU A 301 -49.48 37.01 4.58
CA GLU A 301 -50.46 36.22 3.83
C GLU A 301 -51.79 36.95 3.66
N LEU A 302 -52.26 37.65 4.70
CA LEU A 302 -53.47 38.48 4.61
C LEU A 302 -53.30 39.62 3.61
N LEU A 303 -52.15 40.31 3.63
CA LEU A 303 -51.84 41.36 2.66
C LEU A 303 -51.76 40.82 1.23
N ALA A 304 -51.18 39.62 1.05
CA ALA A 304 -51.11 38.96 -0.25
C ALA A 304 -52.50 38.57 -0.78
N LYS A 305 -53.36 37.98 0.06
CA LYS A 305 -54.74 37.65 -0.28
C LYS A 305 -55.56 38.90 -0.61
N PHE A 306 -55.40 39.96 0.18
CA PHE A 306 -56.07 41.24 -0.09
C PHE A 306 -55.66 41.83 -1.44
N LYS A 307 -54.36 41.77 -1.80
CA LYS A 307 -53.88 42.22 -3.10
C LYS A 307 -54.47 41.38 -4.25
N GLN A 308 -54.54 40.06 -4.07
CA GLN A 308 -55.19 39.17 -5.05
C GLN A 308 -56.68 39.48 -5.20
N ASP A 309 -57.39 39.75 -4.11
CA ASP A 309 -58.80 40.13 -4.16
C ASP A 309 -58.99 41.49 -4.81
N GLN A 310 -58.10 42.46 -4.58
CA GLN A 310 -58.11 43.73 -5.31
C GLN A 310 -57.90 43.54 -6.82
N GLU A 311 -56.94 42.71 -7.22
CA GLU A 311 -56.69 42.38 -8.62
C GLU A 311 -57.92 41.70 -9.26
N LYS A 312 -58.54 40.75 -8.55
CA LYS A 312 -59.77 40.09 -8.97
C LYS A 312 -60.94 41.05 -9.12
N ILE A 313 -61.10 41.99 -8.19
CA ILE A 313 -62.11 43.05 -8.28
C ILE A 313 -61.82 43.97 -9.47
N LYS A 314 -60.56 44.34 -9.71
CA LYS A 314 -60.17 45.15 -10.87
C LYS A 314 -60.52 44.45 -12.19
N GLU A 315 -60.30 43.14 -12.26
CA GLU A 315 -60.70 42.31 -13.41
C GLU A 315 -62.23 42.21 -13.56
N MET A 316 -62.98 42.06 -12.47
CA MET A 316 -64.45 42.06 -12.52
C MET A 316 -65.03 43.43 -12.92
N LYS A 317 -64.39 44.52 -12.50
CA LYS A 317 -64.74 45.89 -12.90
C LYS A 317 -64.44 46.15 -14.38
N SER A 318 -63.29 45.72 -14.91
CA SER A 318 -62.99 45.85 -16.34
C SER A 318 -63.97 45.06 -17.21
N LYS A 319 -64.40 43.89 -16.75
CA LYS A 319 -65.44 43.06 -17.37
C LYS A 319 -66.87 43.58 -17.15
N ARG A 320 -67.08 44.71 -16.45
CA ARG A 320 -68.39 45.31 -16.09
C ARG A 320 -69.35 44.36 -15.35
N ARG A 321 -68.81 43.38 -14.61
CA ARG A 321 -69.58 42.37 -13.85
C ARG A 321 -69.53 42.58 -12.33
N PHE A 322 -69.00 43.71 -11.87
CA PHE A 322 -68.87 44.01 -10.45
C PHE A 322 -70.12 44.71 -9.92
N ASN A 323 -70.85 44.09 -8.98
CA ASN A 323 -71.98 44.70 -8.26
C ASN A 323 -71.63 44.88 -6.76
N PRO A 324 -71.53 46.11 -6.24
CA PRO A 324 -71.07 46.35 -4.86
C PRO A 324 -72.15 46.21 -3.75
N TYR A 325 -73.44 46.11 -4.08
CA TYR A 325 -74.53 46.18 -3.07
C TYR A 325 -75.62 45.11 -3.23
N THR A 326 -75.25 43.90 -3.64
CA THR A 326 -76.12 42.71 -3.45
C THR A 326 -75.61 41.85 -2.33
#